data_AF-A0A927KKB4-F1
#
_entry.id   AF-A0A927KKB4-F1
#
_cell.length_a   1.000
_cell.length_b   1.000
_cell.length_c   1.000
_cell.angle_alpha   90.00
_cell.angle_beta   90.00
_cell.angle_gamma   90.00
#
_symmetry.space_group_name_H-M   'P 1'
#
loop_
_entity.id
_entity.type
_entity.pdbx_description
1 polymer ?
#
loop_
_entity_poly.entity_id
_entity_poly.type
_entity_poly.pdbx_seq_one_letter_code
_entity_poly.pdbx_strand_id
1 'polypeptide(L)' 'MTTKEDIDTQLDLLEQRLQQLVAKVPREEVLDAFALDAQVLTQAPPVEYIAYIVGRIERMLAEAGVVPLERGKD' A
#
# COMPACT_ATOMS: atom_id res chain seq x y z
N MET A 1 3.97 -6.84 20.18
CA MET A 1 4.69 -7.44 19.03
C MET A 1 3.73 -7.44 17.87
N THR A 2 3.95 -6.61 16.86
CA THR A 2 3.20 -6.68 15.62
C THR A 2 3.61 -7.98 14.92
N THR A 3 2.68 -8.92 14.78
CA THR A 3 2.94 -10.20 14.13
C THR A 3 2.74 -10.07 12.62
N LYS A 4 3.23 -11.04 11.85
CA LYS A 4 2.99 -11.11 10.40
C LYS A 4 1.50 -11.06 10.07
N GLU A 5 0.65 -11.74 10.85
CA GLU A 5 -0.81 -11.75 10.66
C GLU A 5 -1.45 -10.37 10.87
N ASP A 6 -0.95 -9.59 11.82
CA ASP A 6 -1.42 -8.22 12.06
C ASP A 6 -1.06 -7.31 10.88
N ILE A 7 0.17 -7.45 10.35
CA ILE A 7 0.63 -6.75 9.15
C ILE A 7 -0.21 -7.16 7.93
N ASP A 8 -0.49 -8.46 7.77
CA ASP A 8 -1.28 -8.97 6.65
C ASP A 8 -2.73 -8.46 6.71
N THR A 9 -3.33 -8.43 7.90
CA THR A 9 -4.67 -7.87 8.12
C THR A 9 -4.71 -6.38 7.78
N GLN A 10 -3.70 -5.62 8.21
CA GLN A 10 -3.62 -4.20 7.88
C GLN A 10 -3.39 -3.95 6.39
N LEU A 11 -2.60 -4.80 5.72
CA LEU A 11 -2.40 -4.75 4.28
C LEU A 11 -3.70 -5.07 3.52
N ASP A 12 -4.46 -6.08 3.95
CA ASP A 12 -5.76 -6.43 3.35
C ASP A 12 -6.77 -5.26 3.48
N LEU A 13 -6.85 -4.65 4.66
CA LEU A 13 -7.67 -3.45 4.88
C LEU A 13 -7.22 -2.28 3.98
N LEU A 14 -5.91 -2.12 3.78
CA LEU A 14 -5.35 -1.10 2.90
C LEU A 14 -5.72 -1.37 1.43
N GLU A 15 -5.71 -2.63 0.98
CA GLU A 15 -6.13 -3.04 -0.36
C GLU A 15 -7.61 -2.72 -0.61
N GLN A 16 -8.47 -3.07 0.34
CA GLN A 16 -9.90 -2.78 0.26
C GLN A 16 -10.15 -1.27 0.20
N ARG A 17 -9.42 -0.48 0.99
CA ARG A 17 -9.47 0.99 0.93
C ARG A 17 -8.99 1.53 -0.41
N LEU A 18 -7.91 1.00 -0.96
CA LEU A 18 -7.39 1.40 -2.27
C LEU A 18 -8.44 1.18 -3.37
N GLN A 19 -9.10 0.03 -3.40
CA GLN A 19 -10.17 -0.26 -4.36
C GLN A 19 -11.34 0.72 -4.22
N GLN A 20 -11.71 1.07 -2.99
CA GLN A 20 -12.74 2.09 -2.72
C GLN A 20 -12.32 3.49 -3.18
N LEU A 21 -11.06 3.86 -2.98
CA LEU A 21 -10.51 5.15 -3.40
C LEU A 21 -10.48 5.25 -4.92
N VAL A 22 -9.97 4.24 -5.62
CA VAL A 22 -9.94 4.19 -7.10
C VAL A 22 -11.34 4.32 -7.70
N ALA A 23 -12.37 3.78 -7.03
CA ALA A 23 -13.75 3.91 -7.47
C ALA A 23 -14.38 5.29 -7.19
N LYS A 24 -13.83 6.09 -6.27
CA LYS A 24 -14.46 7.33 -5.76
C LYS A 24 -13.73 8.60 -6.15
N VAL A 25 -12.41 8.56 -6.27
CA VAL A 25 -11.56 9.74 -6.50
C VAL A 25 -10.63 9.52 -7.68
N PRO A 26 -10.21 10.58 -8.38
CA PRO A 26 -9.25 10.47 -9.47
C PRO A 26 -7.91 9.95 -8.97
N ARG A 27 -7.18 9.26 -9.85
CA ARG A 27 -5.91 8.57 -9.57
C ARG A 27 -4.88 9.42 -8.82
N GLU A 28 -4.80 10.70 -9.14
CA GLU A 28 -3.91 11.66 -8.49
C GLU A 28 -4.21 11.83 -6.98
N GLU A 29 -5.49 11.84 -6.60
CA GLU A 29 -5.92 11.91 -5.20
C GLU A 29 -5.91 10.55 -4.51
N VAL A 30 -6.08 9.45 -5.27
CA VAL A 30 -5.94 8.09 -4.75
C VAL A 30 -4.57 7.89 -4.12
N LEU A 31 -3.50 8.39 -4.77
CA LEU A 31 -2.13 8.24 -4.26
C LEU A 31 -1.93 8.96 -2.93
N ASP A 32 -2.43 10.19 -2.80
CA ASP A 32 -2.28 11.00 -1.59
C ASP A 32 -3.07 10.38 -0.43
N ALA A 33 -4.33 10.01 -0.68
CA ALA A 33 -5.19 9.33 0.30
C ALA A 33 -4.63 7.96 0.71
N PHE A 34 -4.13 7.19 -0.26
CA PHE A 34 -3.51 5.89 0.02
C PHE A 34 -2.21 6.03 0.79
N ALA A 35 -1.37 7.01 0.46
CA ALA A 35 -0.14 7.28 1.19
C ALA A 35 -0.44 7.61 2.66
N LEU A 36 -1.47 8.42 2.91
CA LEU A 36 -1.97 8.74 4.25
C LEU A 36 -2.35 7.50 5.06
N ASP A 37 -3.10 6.57 4.46
CA ASP A 37 -3.47 5.30 5.11
C ASP A 37 -2.28 4.34 5.26
N ALA A 38 -1.37 4.31 4.28
CA ALA A 38 -0.17 3.48 4.31
C ALA A 38 0.85 3.93 5.36
N GLN A 39 0.80 5.19 5.83
CA GLN A 39 1.67 5.67 6.92
C GLN A 39 1.57 4.82 8.18
N VAL A 40 0.40 4.25 8.49
CA VAL A 40 0.25 3.39 9.66
C VAL A 40 1.18 2.16 9.58
N LEU A 41 1.41 1.65 8.36
CA LEU A 41 2.28 0.52 8.07
C LEU A 41 3.73 0.94 7.79
N THR A 42 4.00 2.16 7.35
CA THR A 42 5.35 2.62 6.95
C THR A 42 6.05 3.51 7.99
N GLN A 43 5.33 4.06 8.98
CA GLN A 43 5.90 4.99 9.98
C GLN A 43 6.75 4.28 11.05
N ALA A 44 6.38 3.06 11.46
CA ALA A 44 7.17 2.26 12.39
C ALA A 44 7.10 0.74 12.10
N PRO A 45 7.35 0.29 10.85
CA PRO A 45 7.32 -1.12 10.52
C PRO A 45 8.42 -1.89 11.25
N PRO A 46 8.15 -3.13 11.67
CA PRO A 46 9.20 -4.03 12.12
C PRO A 46 10.17 -4.32 10.97
N VAL A 47 11.47 -4.16 11.23
CA VAL A 47 12.54 -4.20 10.20
C VAL A 47 12.52 -5.47 9.35
N GLU A 48 12.14 -6.59 9.95
CA GLU A 48 12.00 -7.91 9.32
C GLU A 48 10.94 -7.91 8.20
N TYR A 49 9.91 -7.06 8.31
CA TYR A 49 8.77 -7.03 7.41
C TYR A 49 8.73 -5.80 6.50
N ILE A 50 9.68 -4.86 6.60
CA ILE A 50 9.70 -3.65 5.76
C ILE A 50 9.66 -4.02 4.27
N ALA A 51 10.54 -4.92 3.84
CA ALA A 51 10.60 -5.34 2.44
C ALA A 51 9.31 -6.03 1.97
N TYR A 52 8.67 -6.79 2.87
CA TYR A 52 7.39 -7.44 2.60
C TYR A 52 6.26 -6.41 2.43
N ILE A 53 6.15 -5.46 3.37
CA ILE A 53 5.14 -4.40 3.37
C ILE A 53 5.28 -3.54 2.11
N VAL A 54 6.49 -3.06 1.82
CA VAL A 54 6.76 -2.22 0.65
C VAL A 54 6.44 -2.98 -0.65
N GLY A 55 6.91 -4.22 -0.79
CA GLY A 55 6.63 -5.02 -1.99
C GLY A 55 5.15 -5.32 -2.17
N ARG A 56 4.40 -5.54 -1.09
CA ARG A 56 2.94 -5.75 -1.17
C ARG A 56 2.21 -4.47 -1.56
N ILE A 57 2.59 -3.33 -0.99
CA ILE A 57 2.03 -2.01 -1.33
C ILE A 57 2.30 -1.65 -2.80
N GLU A 58 3.54 -1.81 -3.27
CA GLU A 58 3.90 -1.58 -4.68
C GLU A 58 3.01 -2.43 -5.61
N ARG A 59 2.79 -3.71 -5.26
CA ARG A 59 1.93 -4.61 -6.02
C ARG A 59 0.47 -4.16 -6.02
N MET A 60 -0.08 -3.79 -4.86
CA MET A 60 -1.47 -3.32 -4.74
C MET A 60 -1.74 -2.09 -5.61
N LEU A 61 -0.84 -1.11 -5.58
CA LEU A 61 -0.95 0.10 -6.40
C LEU A 61 -0.88 -0.22 -7.90
N ALA A 62 -0.03 -1.18 -8.28
CA ALA A 62 0.07 -1.68 -9.64
C ALA A 62 -1.20 -2.41 -10.10
N GLU A 63 -1.72 -3.33 -9.29
CA GLU A 63 -2.95 -4.09 -9.57
C GLU A 63 -4.17 -3.16 -9.66
N ALA A 64 -4.19 -2.08 -8.87
CA ALA A 64 -5.21 -1.04 -8.92
C ALA A 64 -5.04 -0.06 -10.10
N GLY A 65 -3.99 -0.20 -10.92
CA GLY A 65 -3.71 0.69 -12.05
C GLY A 65 -3.27 2.11 -11.65
N VAL A 66 -2.92 2.30 -10.38
CA VAL A 66 -2.56 3.59 -9.78
C VAL A 66 -1.08 3.92 -10.04
N VAL A 67 -0.21 2.92 -10.13
CA VAL A 67 1.18 3.09 -10.59
C VAL A 67 1.48 2.12 -11.71
N PRO A 68 2.32 2.49 -12.70
CA PRO A 68 2.82 1.50 -13.64
C PRO A 68 3.63 0.43 -12.89
N LEU A 69 3.53 -0.83 -13.34
CA LEU A 69 4.32 -1.97 -12.82
C LEU A 69 5.84 -1.82 -13.04
N GLU A 70 6.30 -0.72 -13.62
CA GLU A 70 7.68 -0.50 -13.96
C GLU A 70 8.38 0.34 -12.89
N ARG A 71 9.26 -0.32 -12.13
CA ARG A 71 10.45 0.36 -11.61
C ARG A 71 11.24 0.87 -12.80
N GLY A 72 11.04 2.14 -13.14
CA GLY A 72 11.96 2.87 -13.99
C GLY A 72 13.34 2.80 -13.35
N LYS A 73 14.21 1.98 -13.94
CA LYS A 73 15.65 2.17 -13.84
C LYS A 73 15.96 3.60 -14.28
N ASP A 74 16.64 4.34 -13.42
CA ASP A 74 17.60 5.34 -13.86
C ASP A 74 18.99 4.82 -13.45
#